data_AF-A0AAI8FSV4-F1
#
_entry.id   AF-A0AAI8FSV4-F1
#
_cell.length_a   1.000
_cell.length_b   1.000
_cell.length_c   1.000
_cell.angle_alpha   90.00
_cell.angle_beta   90.00
_cell.angle_gamma   90.00
#
_symmetry.space_group_name_H-M   'P 1'
#
loop_
_entity.id
_entity.type
_entity.pdbx_description
1 polymer ?
#
loop_
_entity_poly.entity_id
_entity_poly.type
_entity_poly.pdbx_seq_one_letter_code
_entity_poly.pdbx_strand_id
1 'polypeptide(L)'
;MFKDLKSKQSFTIAAITFWGQFATYSFNAILILYLTRSVLDYGIGFSESHAYSFQGIYKAMNYAIIMFGGYIADRYLGLRRSIFWGSLLLAFAYLAVFLSGFMVHLVMSFLFLHLL
;
A
#
# COMPACT_ATOMS: atom_id res chain seq x y z
N MET A 1 -6.74 -32.82 -18.71
CA MET A 1 -5.33 -32.40 -18.50
C MET A 1 -5.08 -30.93 -18.88
N PHE A 2 -5.17 -30.50 -20.14
CA PHE A 2 -4.90 -29.09 -20.51
C PHE A 2 -5.96 -28.07 -20.01
N LYS A 3 -7.22 -28.50 -19.85
CA LYS A 3 -8.30 -27.66 -19.31
C LYS A 3 -8.11 -27.32 -17.83
N ASP A 4 -7.56 -28.27 -17.05
CA ASP A 4 -7.31 -28.10 -15.61
C ASP A 4 -6.13 -27.18 -15.31
N LEU A 5 -5.10 -27.20 -16.15
CA LEU A 5 -3.95 -26.28 -16.01
C LEU A 5 -4.37 -24.83 -16.28
N LYS A 6 -5.21 -24.62 -17.30
CA LYS A 6 -5.71 -23.28 -17.65
C LYS A 6 -6.64 -22.73 -16.57
N SER A 7 -7.49 -23.56 -15.94
CA SER A 7 -8.39 -23.09 -14.87
C SER A 7 -7.63 -22.72 -13.59
N LYS A 8 -6.61 -23.52 -13.21
CA LYS A 8 -5.77 -23.24 -12.03
C LYS A 8 -4.96 -21.95 -12.20
N GLN A 9 -4.35 -21.73 -13.37
CA GLN A 9 -3.57 -20.51 -13.64
C GLN A 9 -4.46 -19.25 -13.65
N SER A 10 -5.64 -19.33 -14.27
CA SER A 10 -6.60 -18.22 -14.26
C SER A 10 -7.07 -17.87 -12.85
N PHE A 11 -7.31 -18.88 -12.00
CA PHE A 11 -7.66 -18.64 -10.59
C PHE A 11 -6.53 -17.93 -9.83
N THR A 12 -5.28 -18.35 -10.01
CA THR A 12 -4.13 -17.68 -9.37
C THR A 12 -4.01 -16.22 -9.78
N ILE A 13 -4.14 -15.91 -11.08
CA ILE A 13 -4.07 -14.52 -11.57
C ILE A 13 -5.25 -13.70 -11.02
N ALA A 14 -6.46 -14.27 -11.00
CA ALA A 14 -7.63 -13.62 -10.44
C ALA A 14 -7.45 -13.30 -8.94
N ALA A 15 -6.93 -14.25 -8.17
CA ALA A 15 -6.67 -14.06 -6.74
C ALA A 15 -5.62 -12.97 -6.50
N ILE A 16 -4.49 -12.99 -7.22
CA ILE A 16 -3.45 -11.96 -7.10
C ILE A 16 -4.00 -10.57 -7.47
N THR A 17 -4.77 -10.49 -8.55
CA THR A 17 -5.37 -9.22 -9.00
C THR A 17 -6.40 -8.70 -7.99
N PHE A 18 -7.27 -9.58 -7.48
CA PHE A 18 -8.26 -9.22 -6.48
C PHE A 18 -7.62 -8.68 -5.21
N TRP A 19 -6.65 -9.41 -4.65
CA TRP A 19 -5.95 -8.99 -3.43
C TRP A 19 -5.13 -7.71 -3.64
N GLY A 20 -4.47 -7.56 -4.79
CA GLY A 20 -3.73 -6.35 -5.12
C GLY A 20 -4.63 -5.10 -5.19
N GLN A 21 -5.81 -5.24 -5.81
CA GLN A 21 -6.75 -4.13 -5.92
C GLN A 21 -7.44 -3.83 -4.58
N PHE A 22 -7.85 -4.85 -3.84
CA PHE A 22 -8.41 -4.69 -2.51
C PHE A 22 -7.47 -3.89 -1.60
N ALA A 23 -6.20 -4.29 -1.51
CA ALA A 23 -5.21 -3.59 -0.68
C ALA A 23 -5.03 -2.12 -1.11
N THR A 24 -5.00 -1.85 -2.41
CA THR A 24 -4.84 -0.50 -2.96
C THR A 24 -6.02 0.40 -2.63
N TYR A 25 -7.26 -0.10 -2.75
CA TYR A 25 -8.45 0.69 -2.43
C TYR A 25 -8.59 0.91 -0.92
N SER A 26 -8.36 -0.11 -0.10
CA SER A 26 -8.37 0.02 1.37
C SER A 26 -7.33 1.02 1.85
N PHE A 27 -6.10 0.94 1.34
CA PHE A 27 -5.04 1.89 1.68
C PHE A 27 -5.44 3.33 1.33
N ASN A 28 -5.96 3.56 0.11
CA ASN A 28 -6.39 4.89 -0.30
C ASN A 28 -7.51 5.47 0.56
N ALA A 29 -8.47 4.63 0.99
CA ALA A 29 -9.57 5.05 1.85
C ALA A 29 -9.10 5.41 3.26
N ILE A 30 -8.20 4.60 3.83
CA ILE A 30 -7.67 4.83 5.18
C ILE A 30 -6.68 6.00 5.19
N LEU A 31 -5.86 6.15 4.16
CA LEU A 31 -4.82 7.18 4.08
C LEU A 31 -5.41 8.59 4.12
N ILE A 32 -6.49 8.85 3.38
CA ILE A 32 -7.10 10.19 3.38
C ILE A 32 -7.69 10.52 4.75
N LEU A 33 -8.33 9.55 5.41
CA LEU A 33 -8.84 9.70 6.78
C LEU A 33 -7.71 9.95 7.77
N TYR A 34 -6.58 9.24 7.64
CA TYR A 34 -5.41 9.44 8.49
C TYR A 34 -4.79 10.84 8.32
N LEU A 35 -4.75 11.35 7.10
CA LEU A 35 -4.21 12.67 6.79
C LEU A 35 -5.09 13.81 7.34
N THR A 36 -6.41 13.71 7.20
CA THR A 36 -7.34 14.77 7.63
C THR A 36 -7.67 14.71 9.12
N ARG A 37 -7.56 13.55 9.76
CA ARG A 37 -7.84 13.40 11.19
C ARG A 37 -6.85 14.19 12.04
N SER A 38 -7.35 14.78 13.13
CA SER A 38 -6.56 15.62 14.05
C SER A 38 -5.41 14.85 14.72
N VAL A 39 -4.34 15.57 15.07
CA VAL A 39 -3.16 15.03 15.77
C VAL A 39 -3.51 14.44 17.14
N LEU A 40 -4.48 15.03 17.84
CA LEU A 40 -5.00 14.51 19.12
C LEU A 40 -5.69 13.15 18.97
N ASP A 41 -6.15 12.86 17.74
CA ASP A 41 -6.89 11.67 17.35
C ASP A 41 -5.99 10.67 16.59
N TYR A 42 -4.67 10.79 16.79
CA TYR A 42 -3.62 9.98 16.16
C TYR A 42 -3.49 10.17 14.62
N GLY A 43 -3.94 11.30 14.06
CA GLY A 43 -3.77 11.66 12.65
C GLY A 43 -2.69 12.72 12.40
N ILE A 44 -2.56 13.21 11.16
CA ILE A 44 -1.56 14.23 10.78
C ILE A 44 -2.15 15.66 10.89
N GLY A 45 -3.48 15.83 10.79
CA GLY A 45 -4.15 17.12 10.90
C GLY A 45 -3.99 18.04 9.68
N PHE A 46 -3.80 17.48 8.49
CA PHE A 46 -3.77 18.27 7.25
C PHE A 46 -5.14 18.85 6.92
N SER A 47 -5.15 20.04 6.29
CA SER A 47 -6.37 20.54 5.66
C SER A 47 -6.78 19.61 4.52
N GLU A 48 -8.09 19.52 4.25
CA GLU A 48 -8.62 18.64 3.21
C GLU A 48 -7.95 18.89 1.85
N SER A 49 -7.75 20.16 1.49
CA SER A 49 -7.08 20.55 0.24
C SER A 49 -5.65 20.01 0.14
N HIS A 50 -4.87 20.09 1.22
CA HIS A 50 -3.51 19.53 1.25
C HIS A 50 -3.52 18.00 1.21
N ALA A 51 -4.46 17.36 1.93
CA ALA A 51 -4.58 15.91 1.94
C ALA A 51 -4.94 15.34 0.55
N TYR A 52 -5.88 15.95 -0.17
CA TYR A 52 -6.21 15.56 -1.55
C TYR A 52 -5.05 15.81 -2.52
N SER A 53 -4.33 16.92 -2.37
CA SER A 53 -3.15 17.22 -3.20
C SER A 53 -2.06 16.17 -3.01
N PHE A 54 -1.78 15.79 -1.75
CA PHE A 54 -0.84 14.72 -1.44
C PHE A 54 -1.27 13.38 -2.03
N GLN A 55 -2.55 13.01 -1.88
CA GLN A 55 -3.08 11.77 -2.43
C GLN A 55 -3.00 11.75 -3.96
N GLY A 56 -3.19 12.89 -4.64
CA GLY A 56 -3.03 13.02 -6.08
C GLY A 56 -1.60 12.76 -6.54
N ILE A 57 -0.61 13.39 -5.87
CA ILE A 57 0.81 13.19 -6.15
C ILE A 57 1.22 11.73 -5.91
N TYR A 58 0.80 11.16 -4.77
CA TYR A 58 1.04 9.75 -4.46
C TYR A 58 0.53 8.81 -5.56
N LYS A 59 -0.71 9.00 -6.02
CA LYS A 59 -1.29 8.19 -7.10
C LYS A 59 -0.53 8.36 -8.42
N ALA A 60 -0.15 9.58 -8.78
CA ALA A 60 0.63 9.84 -9.98
C ALA A 60 2.00 9.12 -9.95
N MET A 61 2.69 9.17 -8.82
CA MET A 61 3.94 8.45 -8.62
C MET A 61 3.75 6.94 -8.72
N ASN A 62 2.67 6.40 -8.16
CA ASN A 62 2.38 4.97 -8.25
C ASN A 62 2.24 4.52 -9.71
N TYR A 63 1.53 5.28 -10.56
CA TYR A 63 1.45 4.97 -11.99
C TYR A 63 2.81 5.04 -12.70
N ALA A 64 3.67 5.99 -12.34
CA ALA A 64 5.02 6.08 -12.89
C ALA A 64 5.88 4.87 -12.50
N ILE A 65 5.79 4.42 -11.24
CA ILE A 65 6.51 3.24 -10.74
C ILE A 65 6.04 1.96 -11.45
N ILE A 66 4.74 1.81 -11.71
CA ILE A 66 4.21 0.65 -12.46
C ILE A 66 4.82 0.58 -13.87
N MET A 67 4.89 1.72 -14.57
CA MET A 67 5.49 1.78 -15.90
C MET A 67 6.96 1.37 -15.86
N PHE A 68 7.72 1.89 -14.89
CA PHE A 68 9.12 1.54 -14.69
C PHE A 68 9.31 0.06 -14.31
N GLY A 69 8.45 -0.48 -13.45
CA GLY A 69 8.46 -1.88 -13.04
C GLY A 69 8.18 -2.83 -14.20
N GLY A 70 7.25 -2.49 -15.10
CA GLY A 70 6.98 -3.26 -16.31
C GLY A 70 8.20 -3.33 -17.23
N TYR A 71 8.87 -2.20 -17.45
CA TYR A 71 10.11 -2.16 -18.24
C TYR A 71 11.23 -3.05 -17.66
N ILE A 72 11.38 -3.07 -16.33
CA ILE A 72 12.37 -3.95 -15.67
C ILE A 72 11.96 -5.42 -15.80
N ALA A 73 10.67 -5.72 -15.64
CA ALA A 73 10.13 -7.08 -15.75
C ALA A 73 10.41 -7.68 -17.12
N ASP A 74 10.23 -6.89 -18.18
CA ASP A 74 10.38 -7.32 -19.56
C ASP A 74 11.85 -7.53 -19.97
N ARG A 75 12.77 -6.68 -19.49
CA ARG A 75 14.19 -6.76 -19.88
C ARG A 75 15.07 -7.64 -19.00
N TYR A 76 14.82 -7.73 -17.70
CA TYR A 76 15.79 -8.29 -16.77
C TYR A 76 15.30 -9.50 -15.97
N LEU A 77 14.08 -9.45 -15.45
CA LEU A 77 13.63 -10.41 -14.42
C LEU A 77 12.74 -11.53 -14.97
N GLY A 78 11.98 -11.24 -16.03
CA GLY A 78 10.90 -12.09 -16.50
C GLY A 78 9.68 -12.06 -15.57
N LEU A 79 8.52 -12.43 -16.12
CA LEU A 79 7.21 -12.24 -15.49
C LEU A 79 7.09 -12.87 -14.08
N ARG A 80 7.48 -14.15 -13.94
CA ARG A 80 7.30 -14.89 -12.67
C ARG A 80 8.13 -14.33 -11.52
N ARG A 81 9.39 -13.96 -11.76
CA ARG A 81 10.27 -13.40 -10.72
C ARG A 81 9.86 -11.97 -10.37
N SER A 82 9.43 -11.19 -11.36
CA SER A 82 8.94 -9.83 -11.11
C SER A 82 7.71 -9.82 -10.20
N ILE A 83 6.77 -10.75 -10.40
CA ILE A 83 5.58 -10.87 -9.54
C ILE A 83 5.98 -11.20 -8.10
N PHE A 84 6.91 -12.16 -7.92
CA PHE A 84 7.36 -12.56 -6.57
C PHE A 84 8.07 -11.43 -5.82
N TRP A 85 9.02 -10.76 -6.47
CA TRP A 85 9.72 -9.63 -5.85
C TRP A 85 8.79 -8.45 -5.59
N GLY A 86 7.85 -8.19 -6.51
CA GLY A 86 6.83 -7.15 -6.33
C GLY A 86 5.90 -7.45 -5.15
N SER A 87 5.43 -8.68 -4.98
CA SER A 87 4.58 -9.04 -3.85
C SER A 87 5.33 -9.00 -2.52
N LEU A 88 6.62 -9.37 -2.51
CA LEU A 88 7.46 -9.27 -1.32
C LEU A 88 7.68 -7.80 -0.91
N LEU A 89 8.00 -6.94 -1.87
CA LEU A 89 8.15 -5.50 -1.63
C LEU A 89 6.85 -4.89 -1.09
N LEU A 90 5.71 -5.28 -1.66
CA LEU A 90 4.39 -4.85 -1.19
C LEU A 90 4.12 -5.29 0.26
N ALA A 91 4.47 -6.53 0.62
CA ALA A 91 4.33 -7.03 1.98
C ALA A 91 5.18 -6.21 2.98
N PHE A 92 6.43 -5.89 2.62
CA PHE A 92 7.29 -5.04 3.45
C PHE A 92 6.73 -3.62 3.60
N ALA A 93 6.19 -3.03 2.53
CA ALA A 93 5.59 -1.71 2.58
C ALA A 93 4.41 -1.66 3.56
N TYR A 94 3.48 -2.62 3.49
CA TYR A 94 2.35 -2.67 4.43
C TYR A 94 2.79 -2.99 5.86
N LEU A 95 3.82 -3.80 6.06
CA LEU A 95 4.40 -4.05 7.38
C LEU A 95 4.99 -2.76 7.97
N ALA A 96 5.71 -1.98 7.17
CA ALA A 96 6.25 -0.69 7.59
C ALA A 96 5.14 0.29 8.00
N VAL A 97 4.04 0.35 7.24
CA VAL A 97 2.85 1.16 7.59
C VAL A 97 2.24 0.70 8.91
N PHE A 98 2.07 -0.61 9.10
CA PHE A 98 1.56 -1.18 10.35
C PHE A 98 2.45 -0.84 11.55
N LEU A 99 3.77 -1.00 11.40
CA LEU A 99 4.73 -0.70 12.46
C LEU A 99 4.73 0.80 12.80
N SER A 100 4.64 1.68 11.80
CA SER A 100 4.52 3.12 12.01
C SER A 100 3.29 3.46 12.86
N GLY A 101 2.14 2.85 12.58
CA GLY A 101 0.93 3.04 13.40
C GLY A 101 1.12 2.59 14.85
N PHE A 102 1.76 1.43 15.06
CA PHE A 102 2.04 0.91 16.39
C PHE A 102 3.00 1.83 17.19
N MET A 103 4.05 2.36 16.54
CA MET A 103 4.99 3.28 17.17
C MET A 103 4.33 4.62 17.56
N VAL A 104 3.50 5.20 16.68
CA VAL A 104 2.77 6.45 16.99
C VAL A 104 1.85 6.27 18.19
N HIS A 105 1.16 5.15 18.29
CA HIS A 105 0.30 4.86 19.43
C HIS A 105 1.09 4.79 20.73
N LEU A 106 2.21 4.05 20.75
CA LEU A 106 3.08 3.94 21.92
C LEU A 106 3.60 5.31 22.37
N VAL A 107 4.18 6.10 21.47
CA VAL A 107 4.76 7.42 21.79
C VAL A 107 3.72 8.36 22.40
N MET A 108 2.51 8.39 21.83
CA MET A 108 1.44 9.26 22.34
C MET A 108 0.91 8.78 23.70
N SER A 109 0.80 7.46 23.93
CA SER A 109 0.45 6.92 25.26
C SER A 109 1.49 7.28 26.33
N PHE A 110 2.79 7.21 25.99
CA PHE A 110 3.86 7.64 26.90
C PHE A 110 3.82 9.16 27.17
N LEU A 111 3.60 9.98 26.15
CA LEU A 111 3.45 11.43 26.30
C LEU A 111 2.27 11.80 27.20
N PHE A 112 1.11 11.17 27.00
CA PHE A 112 -0.10 11.42 27.80
C PHE A 112 0.10 11.06 29.28
N LEU A 113 0.76 9.93 29.56
CA LEU A 113 1.10 9.51 30.93
C LEU A 113 2.10 10.42 31.64
N HIS A 114 2.96 11.13 30.91
CA HIS A 114 3.98 12.02 31.49
C HIS A 114 3.50 13.47 31.66
N LEU A 115 2.42 13.85 30.97
CA LEU A 115 1.79 15.18 31.01
C LEU A 115 0.65 15.28 32.04
N LEU A 116 0.30 14.17 32.71
CA LEU A 116 -0.77 14.04 33.70
C LEU A 116 -0.16 13.94 35.11
#